data_AF-A0A965VAJ3-F1
#
_entry.id   AF-A0A965VAJ3-F1
#
_cell.length_a   1.000
_cell.length_b   1.000
_cell.length_c   1.000
_cell.angle_alpha   90.00
_cell.angle_beta   90.00
_cell.angle_gamma   90.00
#
_symmetry.space_group_name_H-M   'P 1'
#
loop_
_entity.id
_entity.type
_entity.pdbx_description
1 polymer ?
#
loop_
_entity_poly.entity_id
_entity_poly.type
_entity_poly.pdbx_seq_one_letter_code
_entity_poly.pdbx_strand_id
1 'polypeptide(L)' 'MSTTLIFLVLSSYFIVLILIAHFTSKNATSETFFTGNRQSPWYLVAFGMIGASLSGVTFISVPGQVMNDGMGYFQVV' A
#
# COMPACT_ATOMS: atom_id res chain seq x y z
N MET A 1 20.63 2.42 14.62
CA MET A 1 19.18 2.58 14.39
C MET A 1 18.57 3.09 15.68
N SER A 2 17.94 4.27 15.70
CA SER A 2 17.33 4.83 16.91
C SER A 2 15.97 4.16 17.14
N THR A 3 15.83 3.40 18.23
CA THR A 3 14.58 2.72 18.61
C THR A 3 13.41 3.71 18.73
N THR A 4 13.69 4.90 19.28
CA THR A 4 12.72 5.99 19.40
C THR A 4 12.20 6.45 18.03
N LEU A 5 13.08 6.53 17.03
CA LEU A 5 12.70 6.94 15.68
C LEU A 5 11.82 5.89 15.01
N ILE A 6 12.17 4.60 15.12
CA ILE A 6 11.35 3.50 14.56
C ILE A 6 9.94 3.52 15.16
N PHE A 7 9.86 3.64 16.49
CA PHE A 7 8.59 3.70 17.19
C PHE A 7 7.74 4.88 16.72
N LEU A 8 8.31 6.08 16.64
CA LEU A 8 7.60 7.28 16.18
C LEU A 8 7.09 7.15 14.76
N VAL A 9 7.91 6.65 13.83
CA VAL A 9 7.50 6.45 12.44
C VAL A 9 6.33 5.47 12.37
N LEU A 10 6.43 4.33 13.05
CA LEU A 10 5.40 3.30 13.04
C LEU A 10 4.08 3.81 13.66
N SER A 11 4.13 4.45 14.83
CA SER A 11 2.95 5.04 15.45
C SER A 11 2.31 6.12 14.58
N SER A 12 3.11 7.03 14.00
CA SER A 12 2.60 8.09 13.14
C SER A 12 1.91 7.54 11.89
N TYR A 13 2.44 6.48 11.29
CA TYR A 13 1.87 5.82 10.13
C TYR A 13 0.45 5.31 10.41
N PHE A 14 0.27 4.55 11.50
CA PHE A 14 -1.06 4.04 11.88
C PHE A 14 -2.03 5.16 12.26
N ILE A 15 -1.57 6.19 12.97
CA ILE A 15 -2.41 7.35 13.32
C ILE A 15 -2.93 8.04 12.05
N VAL A 16 -2.08 8.27 11.06
CA VAL A 16 -2.48 8.88 9.78
C VAL A 16 -3.51 8.02 9.06
N LEU A 17 -3.31 6.70 9.00
CA LEU A 17 -4.29 5.78 8.39
C LEU A 17 -5.64 5.81 9.10
N ILE A 18 -5.65 5.80 10.43
CA ILE A 18 -6.88 5.87 11.23
C ILE A 18 -7.60 7.21 11.01
N LEU A 19 -6.87 8.31 10.97
CA LEU A 19 -7.45 9.64 10.70
C LEU A 19 -8.11 9.67 9.32
N ILE A 20 -7.41 9.18 8.28
CA ILE A 20 -7.98 9.10 6.93
C ILE A 20 -9.28 8.27 6.96
N ALA A 21 -9.24 7.06 7.52
CA ALA A 21 -10.41 6.18 7.60
C ALA A 21 -11.58 6.82 8.37
N HIS A 22 -11.31 7.54 9.46
CA HIS A 22 -12.33 8.23 10.23
C HIS A 22 -13.03 9.32 9.41
N PHE A 23 -12.28 10.13 8.67
CA PHE A 23 -12.87 11.19 7.84
C PHE A 23 -13.58 10.65 6.60
N THR A 24 -13.04 9.60 5.95
CA THR A 24 -13.61 9.05 4.71
C THR A 24 -14.79 8.11 4.93
N SER A 25 -14.95 7.53 6.12
CA SER A 25 -16.07 6.61 6.43
C SER A 25 -17.41 7.30 6.64
N LYS A 26 -17.42 8.62 6.85
CA LYS A 26 -18.65 9.38 7.13
C LYS A 26 -19.59 9.33 5.91
N ASN A 27 -20.80 8.79 6.11
CA ASN A 27 -21.82 8.58 5.08
C ASN A 27 -21.50 7.52 4.01
N ALA A 28 -20.59 6.58 4.29
CA ALA A 28 -20.32 5.48 3.38
C ALA A 28 -21.55 4.56 3.24
N THR A 29 -21.99 4.35 2.00
CA THR A 29 -23.04 3.39 1.61
C THR A 29 -22.41 2.19 0.90
N SER A 30 -23.18 1.13 0.66
CA SER A 30 -22.72 -0.02 -0.14
C SER A 30 -22.27 0.39 -1.54
N GLU A 31 -22.99 1.32 -2.19
CA GLU A 31 -22.59 1.85 -3.50
C GLU A 31 -21.24 2.58 -3.43
N THR A 32 -21.05 3.38 -2.39
CA THR A 32 -19.78 4.10 -2.16
C THR A 32 -18.63 3.12 -1.92
N PHE A 33 -18.88 2.04 -1.17
CA PHE A 33 -17.88 1.02 -0.85
C PHE A 33 -17.42 0.23 -2.08
N PHE A 34 -18.35 -0.21 -2.94
CA PHE A 34 -18.01 -1.06 -4.08
C PHE A 34 -17.59 -0.27 -5.33
N THR A 35 -18.15 0.92 -5.54
CA THR A 35 -17.97 1.67 -6.80
C THR A 35 -17.27 3.02 -6.64
N GLY A 36 -17.03 3.48 -5.41
CA GLY A 36 -16.49 4.82 -5.16
C GLY A 36 -17.37 5.93 -5.74
N ASN A 37 -18.69 5.69 -5.87
CA ASN A 37 -19.65 6.55 -6.55
C ASN A 37 -19.26 6.93 -7.99
N ARG A 38 -18.42 6.12 -8.65
CA ARG A 38 -17.85 6.38 -9.99
C ARG A 38 -17.13 7.74 -10.11
N GLN A 39 -16.68 8.31 -8.99
CA GLN A 39 -16.01 9.62 -8.94
C GLN A 39 -14.49 9.50 -8.69
N SER A 40 -13.96 8.28 -8.63
CA SER A 40 -12.54 8.04 -8.37
C SER A 40 -11.67 8.47 -9.57
N PRO A 41 -10.77 9.45 -9.41
CA PRO A 41 -9.81 9.81 -10.45
C PRO A 41 -8.93 8.62 -10.82
N TRP A 42 -8.72 8.40 -12.13
CA TRP A 42 -8.04 7.22 -12.65
C TRP A 42 -6.63 7.01 -12.05
N TYR A 43 -5.89 8.09 -11.78
CA TYR A 43 -4.53 7.99 -11.23
C TYR A 43 -4.53 7.50 -9.78
N LEU A 44 -5.51 7.91 -8.97
CA LEU A 44 -5.67 7.41 -7.59
C LEU A 44 -6.00 5.92 -7.60
N VAL A 45 -6.87 5.49 -8.52
CA VAL A 45 -7.17 4.08 -8.73
C VAL A 45 -5.90 3.32 -9.13
N ALA A 46 -5.11 3.83 -10.07
CA ALA A 46 -3.87 3.19 -10.51
C ALA A 46 -2.87 2.99 -9.35
N PHE A 47 -2.65 4.02 -8.52
CA PHE A 47 -1.79 3.89 -7.34
C PHE A 47 -2.34 2.87 -6.34
N GLY A 48 -3.65 2.86 -6.10
CA GLY A 48 -4.30 1.88 -5.23
C GLY A 48 -4.14 0.45 -5.75
N MET A 49 -4.30 0.23 -7.05
CA MET A 49 -4.15 -1.08 -7.68
C MET A 49 -2.71 -1.61 -7.60
N ILE A 50 -1.70 -0.77 -7.89
CA ILE A 50 -0.29 -1.14 -7.72
C ILE A 50 -0.01 -1.49 -6.26
N GLY A 51 -0.49 -0.67 -5.32
CA GLY A 51 -0.33 -0.90 -3.89
C GLY A 51 -0.99 -2.21 -3.42
N ALA A 52 -2.17 -2.54 -3.92
CA ALA A 52 -2.89 -3.77 -3.58
C ALA A 52 -2.19 -5.03 -4.13
N SER A 53 -1.52 -4.92 -5.28
CA SER A 53 -0.74 -6.04 -5.85
C SER A 53 0.59 -6.29 -5.12
N LEU A 54 1.13 -5.28 -4.43
CA LEU A 54 2.38 -5.39 -3.67
C LEU A 54 2.09 -5.83 -2.23
N SER A 55 2.76 -6.88 -1.77
CA SER A 55 2.62 -7.38 -0.39
C SER A 55 3.95 -7.33 0.36
N GLY A 56 3.88 -7.54 1.68
CA GLY A 56 5.09 -7.70 2.50
C GLY A 56 6.00 -8.83 2.01
N VAL A 57 5.43 -9.89 1.42
CA VAL A 57 6.20 -10.98 0.81
C VAL A 57 7.04 -10.44 -0.34
N THR A 58 6.46 -9.60 -1.21
CA THR A 58 7.17 -9.00 -2.36
C THR A 58 8.41 -8.21 -1.92
N PHE A 59 8.27 -7.38 -0.88
CA PHE A 59 9.37 -6.54 -0.39
C PHE A 59 10.53 -7.32 0.24
N ILE A 60 10.26 -8.52 0.75
CA ILE A 60 11.28 -9.41 1.32
C ILE A 60 11.86 -10.32 0.23
N SER A 61 11.00 -10.91 -0.61
CA SER A 61 11.38 -11.96 -1.55
C SER A 61 12.13 -11.44 -2.77
N VAL A 62 11.73 -10.30 -3.35
CA VAL A 62 12.38 -9.79 -4.57
C VAL A 62 13.84 -9.42 -4.35
N PRO A 63 14.21 -8.64 -3.30
CA PRO A 63 15.62 -8.39 -3.01
C PRO A 63 16.39 -9.67 -2.66
N GLY A 64 15.75 -10.61 -1.96
CA GLY A 64 16.36 -11.91 -1.64
C GLY A 64 16.67 -12.72 -2.89
N GLN A 65 15.77 -12.75 -3.86
CA GLN A 65 15.99 -13.41 -5.14
C GLN A 65 17.06 -12.70 -5.97
N VAL A 66 17.07 -11.36 -5.98
CA VAL A 66 18.13 -10.58 -6.65
C VAL A 66 19.50 -10.87 -6.06
N MET A 67 19.58 -11.08 -4.74
CA MET A 67 20.84 -11.42 -4.08
C MET A 67 21.39 -12.77 -4.54
N ASN A 68 20.53 -13.76 -4.79
CA ASN A 68 20.93 -15.12 -5.15
C ASN A 68 21.10 -15.31 -6.67
N ASP A 69 20.12 -14.83 -7.46
CA ASP A 69 19.96 -15.16 -8.87
C ASP A 69 20.10 -13.92 -9.78
N GLY A 70 20.42 -12.75 -9.20
CA GLY A 70 20.48 -11.49 -9.92
C GLY A 70 19.11 -11.09 -10.50
N MET A 71 19.13 -10.42 -11.65
CA MET A 71 17.94 -9.95 -12.34
C MET A 71 17.26 -11.03 -13.20
N GLY A 72 17.38 -12.32 -12.84
CA GLY A 72 16.91 -13.44 -13.66
C GLY A 72 15.41 -13.42 -14.00
N TYR A 73 14.57 -12.84 -13.13
CA TYR A 73 13.13 -12.68 -13.41
C TYR A 73 12.84 -11.76 -14.61
N PHE A 74 13.76 -10.86 -15.01
CA PHE A 74 13.60 -10.04 -16.21
C PHE A 74 13.71 -10.84 -17.51
N GLN A 75 14.29 -12.05 -17.48
CA GLN A 75 14.40 -12.92 -18.65
C GLN A 75 13.12 -13.73 -18.90
N VAL A 76 12.24 -13.81 -17.90
CA VAL A 76 10.95 -14.51 -17.97
C VAL A 76 9.83 -13.57 -18.46
N VAL A 77 10.17 -12.30 -18.71
CA VAL A 77 9.28 -11.31 -19.33
C VAL A 77 9.33 -11.41 -20.84
#